data_AF-A0A4R1BS64-F1
#
_entry.id   AF-A0A4R1BS64-F1
#
_cell.length_a   1.000
_cell.length_b   1.000
_cell.length_c   1.000
_cell.angle_alpha   90.00
_cell.angle_beta   90.00
_cell.angle_gamma   90.00
#
_symmetry.space_group_name_H-M   'P 1'
#
loop_
_entity.id
_entity.type
_entity.pdbx_description
1 polymer ?
#
loop_
_entity_poly.entity_id
_entity_poly.type
_entity_poly.pdbx_seq_one_letter_code
_entity_poly.pdbx_strand_id
1 'polypeptide(L)' 'MDLVPVNLALGALLIFIGLLGLGYGLYALLRGGKGQEGGIGPIPERGVHAIAGIRMLIGGGISTILGALLLWGYFSG' A
#
# COMPACT_ATOMS: atom_id res chain seq x y z
N MET A 1 4.25 30.35 -3.38
CA MET A 1 3.37 29.26 -3.85
C MET A 1 2.66 28.74 -2.62
N ASP A 2 1.33 28.77 -2.58
CA ASP A 2 0.56 28.32 -1.42
C ASP A 2 0.66 26.79 -1.32
N LEU A 3 1.35 26.31 -0.29
CA LEU A 3 1.55 24.86 -0.04
C LEU A 3 0.29 24.22 0.58
N VAL A 4 -0.66 25.03 1.02
CA VAL A 4 -1.94 24.63 1.65
C VAL A 4 -2.75 23.65 0.78
N PRO A 5 -3.08 23.96 -0.49
CA PRO A 5 -3.78 23.01 -1.36
C PRO A 5 -2.94 21.78 -1.72
N VAL A 6 -1.62 21.92 -1.77
CA VAL A 6 -0.69 20.83 -2.12
C VAL A 6 -0.66 19.77 -1.02
N ASN A 7 -0.62 20.17 0.25
CA ASN A 7 -0.61 19.24 1.38
C ASN A 7 -1.90 18.43 1.48
N LEU A 8 -3.05 19.07 1.23
CA LEU A 8 -4.34 18.37 1.19
C LEU A 8 -4.38 17.34 0.06
N ALA A 9 -3.99 17.73 -1.16
CA ALA A 9 -3.98 16.85 -2.32
C ALA A 9 -3.01 15.66 -2.13
N LEU A 10 -1.79 15.91 -1.64
CA LEU A 10 -0.81 14.87 -1.35
C LEU A 10 -1.27 13.95 -0.23
N GLY A 11 -1.82 14.50 0.86
CA GLY A 11 -2.36 13.72 1.97
C GLY A 11 -3.47 12.76 1.52
N ALA A 12 -4.44 13.28 0.74
CA ALA A 12 -5.52 12.47 0.18
C ALA A 12 -5.00 11.39 -0.79
N LEU A 13 -4.06 11.73 -1.67
CA LEU A 13 -3.44 10.78 -2.59
C LEU A 13 -2.72 9.66 -1.83
N LEU A 14 -1.93 10.00 -0.81
CA LEU A 14 -1.18 9.04 0.00
C LEU A 14 -2.09 8.07 0.76
N ILE A 15 -3.22 8.56 1.30
CA ILE A 15 -4.25 7.71 1.89
C ILE A 15 -4.83 6.76 0.83
N PHE A 16 -5.22 7.29 -0.32
CA PHE A 16 -5.85 6.49 -1.37
C PHE A 16 -4.93 5.36 -1.87
N ILE A 17 -3.69 5.67 -2.25
CA ILE A 17 -2.73 4.65 -2.68
C ILE A 17 -2.34 3.71 -1.54
N GLY A 18 -2.31 4.22 -0.30
CA GLY A 18 -2.05 3.45 0.90
C GLY A 18 -3.08 2.36 1.11
N LEU A 19 -4.36 2.72 1.03
CA LEU A 19 -5.48 1.79 1.12
C LEU A 19 -5.50 0.77 -0.01
N LEU A 20 -5.19 1.18 -1.25
CA LEU A 20 -5.06 0.26 -2.37
C LEU A 20 -3.93 -0.76 -2.14
N GLY A 21 -2.76 -0.30 -1.67
CA GLY A 21 -1.63 -1.16 -1.33
C GLY A 21 -1.95 -2.14 -0.21
N LEU A 22 -2.62 -1.67 0.85
CA LEU A 22 -3.06 -2.51 1.97
C LEU A 22 -4.08 -3.56 1.52
N GLY A 23 -5.09 -3.15 0.76
CA GLY A 23 -6.13 -4.03 0.24
C GLY A 23 -5.57 -5.10 -0.68
N TYR A 24 -4.74 -4.71 -1.66
CA TYR A 24 -4.07 -5.64 -2.54
C TYR A 24 -3.10 -6.55 -1.78
N GLY A 25 -2.32 -5.99 -0.84
CA GLY A 25 -1.39 -6.75 -0.03
C GLY A 25 -2.10 -7.86 0.74
N LEU A 26 -3.18 -7.52 1.45
CA LEU A 26 -4.00 -8.49 2.17
C LEU A 26 -4.60 -9.53 1.23
N TYR A 27 -5.13 -9.11 0.09
CA TYR A 27 -5.66 -10.03 -0.93
C TYR A 27 -4.59 -11.03 -1.40
N ALA A 28 -3.38 -10.55 -1.70
CA ALA A 28 -2.28 -11.38 -2.18
C ALA A 28 -1.81 -12.39 -1.11
N LEU A 29 -1.78 -12.03 0.18
CA LEU A 29 -1.48 -12.98 1.26
C LEU A 29 -2.57 -14.05 1.41
N LEU A 30 -3.84 -13.67 1.32
CA LEU A 30 -4.96 -14.57 1.60
C LEU A 30 -5.31 -15.48 0.42
N ARG A 31 -5.14 -14.99 -0.82
CA ARG A 31 -5.61 -15.67 -2.03
C ARG A 31 -4.56 -15.82 -3.13
N GLY A 32 -3.45 -15.08 -3.07
CA GLY A 32 -2.45 -15.10 -4.12
C GLY A 32 -1.82 -16.48 -4.34
N GLY A 33 -1.65 -16.84 -5.62
CA GLY A 33 -1.05 -18.12 -6.04
C GLY A 33 -1.81 -19.38 -5.65
N LYS A 34 -3.05 -19.29 -5.14
CA LYS A 34 -3.87 -20.48 -4.84
C LYS A 34 -4.31 -21.16 -6.14
N GLY A 35 -3.92 -22.42 -6.31
CA GLY A 35 -4.30 -23.23 -7.47
C GLY A 35 -3.59 -22.86 -8.77
N GLN A 36 -2.50 -22.07 -8.69
CA GLN A 36 -1.68 -21.71 -9.84
C GLN A 36 -0.40 -22.55 -9.83
N GLU A 37 -0.09 -23.15 -10.97
CA GLU A 37 1.20 -23.82 -11.21
C GLU A 37 2.20 -22.80 -11.74
N GLY A 38 3.41 -22.78 -11.19
CA GLY A 38 4.44 -21.80 -11.54
C GLY A 38 5.29 -21.35 -10.35
N GLY A 39 6.11 -20.33 -10.59
CA GLY A 39 7.00 -19.74 -9.60
C GLY A 39 8.27 -19.16 -10.23
N ILE A 40 9.09 -18.55 -9.38
CA ILE A 40 10.41 -18.01 -9.77
C ILE A 40 11.49 -18.84 -9.07
N GLY A 41 12.19 -19.67 -9.84
CA GLY A 41 13.24 -20.54 -9.33
C GLY A 41 12.71 -21.51 -8.25
N PRO A 42 13.32 -21.58 -7.05
CA PRO A 42 12.88 -22.48 -5.99
C PRO A 42 11.60 -22.00 -5.26
N ILE A 43 11.09 -20.80 -5.58
CA ILE A 43 9.96 -20.21 -4.87
C ILE A 43 8.66 -20.55 -5.60
N PRO A 44 7.68 -21.20 -4.93
CA PRO A 44 6.39 -21.49 -5.54
C PRO A 44 5.58 -20.20 -5.79
N GLU A 45 4.63 -20.25 -6.71
CA GLU A 45 3.78 -19.10 -7.07
C GLU A 45 3.11 -18.42 -5.86
N ARG A 46 2.68 -19.22 -4.88
CA ARG A 46 2.12 -18.72 -3.61
C ARG A 46 3.14 -17.94 -2.79
N GLY A 47 4.41 -18.33 -2.81
CA GLY A 47 5.50 -17.62 -2.15
C GLY A 47 5.77 -16.27 -2.81
N VAL A 48 5.77 -16.22 -4.14
CA VAL A 48 5.91 -14.97 -4.90
C VAL A 48 4.80 -13.98 -4.54
N HIS A 49 3.55 -14.45 -4.53
CA HIS A 49 2.41 -13.63 -4.13
C HIS A 49 2.46 -13.18 -2.66
N ALA A 50 2.93 -14.03 -1.74
CA ALA A 50 3.11 -13.65 -0.35
C ALA A 50 4.15 -12.52 -0.20
N ILE A 51 5.30 -12.63 -0.89
CA ILE A 51 6.35 -11.60 -0.87
C ILE A 51 5.83 -10.30 -1.48
N ALA A 52 5.15 -10.37 -2.63
CA ALA A 52 4.54 -9.23 -3.27
C ALA A 52 3.51 -8.57 -2.34
N GLY A 53 2.68 -9.38 -1.68
CA GLY A 53 1.67 -8.91 -0.74
C GLY A 53 2.27 -8.21 0.49
N ILE A 54 3.32 -8.78 1.09
CA ILE A 54 4.03 -8.18 2.23
C ILE A 54 4.63 -6.83 1.82
N ARG A 55 5.28 -6.74 0.64
CA ARG A 55 5.84 -5.48 0.14
C ARG A 55 4.74 -4.42 -0.02
N MET A 56 3.58 -4.81 -0.52
CA MET A 56 2.44 -3.91 -0.70
C MET A 56 1.79 -3.50 0.62
N LEU A 57 1.75 -4.38 1.64
CA LEU A 57 1.33 -4.03 2.98
C LEU A 57 2.26 -2.99 3.63
N ILE A 58 3.58 -3.18 3.51
CA ILE A 58 4.57 -2.24 4.07
C ILE A 58 4.45 -0.88 3.37
N GLY A 59 4.48 -0.87 2.04
CA GLY A 59 4.36 0.37 1.27
C GLY A 59 3.02 1.07 1.52
N GLY A 60 1.92 0.33 1.48
CA GLY A 60 0.58 0.85 1.73
C GLY A 60 0.42 1.40 3.15
N GLY A 61 0.97 0.71 4.15
CA GLY A 61 0.99 1.16 5.54
C GLY A 61 1.77 2.47 5.71
N ILE A 62 2.98 2.55 5.15
CA ILE A 62 3.79 3.78 5.18
C ILE A 62 3.07 4.93 4.49
N SER A 63 2.52 4.72 3.28
CA SER A 63 1.75 5.76 2.57
C SER A 63 0.54 6.21 3.37
N THR A 64 -0.20 5.29 4.00
CA THR A 64 -1.36 5.63 4.83
C THR A 64 -0.96 6.49 6.03
N ILE A 65 0.11 6.13 6.74
CA ILE A 65 0.62 6.90 7.89
C ILE A 65 1.05 8.29 7.45
N LEU A 66 1.83 8.41 6.37
CA LEU A 66 2.29 9.71 5.88
C LEU A 66 1.12 10.59 5.41
N GLY A 67 0.14 10.00 4.71
CA GLY A 67 -1.08 10.70 4.32
C GLY A 67 -1.87 11.20 5.52
N ALA A 68 -2.03 10.37 6.55
CA ALA A 68 -2.71 10.74 7.79
C ALA A 68 -1.99 11.88 8.52
N LEU A 69 -0.66 11.84 8.60
CA LEU A 69 0.14 12.91 9.22
C LEU A 69 0.03 14.23 8.45
N LEU A 70 0.04 14.19 7.11
CA LEU A 70 -0.15 15.39 6.29
C LEU A 70 -1.55 16.00 6.46
N LEU A 71 -2.59 15.17 6.43
CA LEU A 71 -3.97 15.64 6.63
C LEU A 71 -4.17 16.15 8.05
N TRP A 72 -3.64 15.46 9.06
CA TRP A 72 -3.66 15.92 10.44
C TRP A 72 -3.03 17.31 10.56
N GLY A 73 -1.81 17.47 10.02
CA GLY A 73 -1.12 18.77 10.00
C GLY A 73 -1.93 19.87 9.30
N TYR A 74 -2.59 19.55 8.19
CA TYR A 74 -3.45 20.48 7.45
C TYR A 74 -4.68 20.93 8.26
N PHE A 75 -5.32 20.02 9.01
CA PHE A 75 -6.51 20.35 9.80
C PHE A 75 -6.20 20.91 11.20
N SER A 76 -4.98 20.70 11.70
CA SER A 76 -4.55 21.16 13.03
C SER A 76 -3.87 22.54 13.03
N GLY A 77 -3.50 23.05 11.85
CA GLY A 77 -2.89 24.38 11.66
C GLY A 77 -3.92 25.42 11.24
#